data_AF-A0A6A6Y0S6-F1
#
_entry.id   AF-A0A6A6Y0S6-F1
#
_cell.length_a   1.000
_cell.length_b   1.000
_cell.length_c   1.000
_cell.angle_alpha   90.00
_cell.angle_beta   90.00
_cell.angle_gamma   90.00
#
_symmetry.space_group_name_H-M   'P 1'
#
loop_
_entity.id
_entity.type
_entity.pdbx_description
1 polymer ?
#
loop_
_entity_poly.entity_id
_entity_poly.type
_entity_poly.pdbx_seq_one_letter_code
_entity_poly.pdbx_strand_id
1 'polypeptide(L)'
;MASSPKSQTSPLLPPTSKDHLSNTPNRLTQGAINVLSITRLVAGTACVIAPGFTTGLFRIPVSGQALILPRIFGVREGVLAELLWTAEGTQSDKWELKRALWAGVAADTLDVASCAFGLATGALSRPAAGLFGGGATIFLALGAIGLRGV
;
A
#
# COMPACT_ATOMS: atom_id res chain seq x y z
N MET A 1 -16.64 -40.96 -57.12
CA MET A 1 -16.00 -41.03 -55.78
C MET A 1 -14.71 -40.22 -55.81
N ALA A 2 -14.41 -39.55 -54.70
CA ALA A 2 -13.23 -38.72 -54.39
C ALA A 2 -13.21 -37.31 -55.03
N SER A 3 -12.88 -36.20 -54.36
CA SER A 3 -12.82 -35.76 -52.95
C SER A 3 -12.40 -34.28 -52.99
N SER A 4 -13.06 -33.37 -52.25
CA SER A 4 -12.65 -31.95 -52.15
C SER A 4 -11.26 -31.79 -51.53
N PRO A 5 -10.44 -30.81 -51.95
CA PRO A 5 -9.40 -30.27 -51.11
C PRO A 5 -9.92 -29.05 -50.35
N LYS A 6 -10.07 -29.19 -49.03
CA LYS A 6 -10.16 -28.06 -48.10
C LYS A 6 -8.79 -27.39 -48.05
N SER A 7 -8.68 -26.18 -48.59
CA SER A 7 -7.49 -25.35 -48.39
C SER A 7 -7.57 -24.72 -47.00
N GLN A 8 -7.03 -25.42 -46.00
CA GLN A 8 -6.66 -24.84 -44.72
C GLN A 8 -5.34 -24.10 -44.89
N THR A 9 -5.41 -22.80 -45.16
CA THR A 9 -4.29 -21.90 -44.89
C THR A 9 -4.32 -21.55 -43.41
N SER A 10 -3.67 -22.40 -42.62
CA SER A 10 -3.31 -22.10 -41.24
C SER A 10 -2.53 -20.76 -41.19
N PRO A 11 -2.86 -19.83 -40.29
CA PRO A 11 -2.02 -18.65 -40.07
C PRO A 11 -0.67 -19.09 -39.48
N LEU A 12 0.39 -18.73 -40.18
CA LEU A 12 1.83 -18.93 -39.87
C LEU A 12 2.33 -18.06 -38.71
N LEU A 13 1.55 -17.93 -37.64
CA LEU A 13 2.09 -17.36 -36.41
C LEU A 13 2.53 -18.53 -35.53
N PRO A 14 3.83 -18.65 -35.16
CA PRO A 14 4.16 -19.47 -34.01
C PRO A 14 3.32 -18.93 -32.85
N PRO A 15 2.72 -19.78 -32.01
CA PRO A 15 2.26 -19.31 -30.72
C PRO A 15 3.51 -18.80 -30.03
N THR A 16 3.70 -17.47 -30.03
CA THR A 16 4.56 -16.83 -29.07
C THR A 16 3.90 -17.16 -27.75
N SER A 17 4.29 -18.29 -27.16
CA SER A 17 4.26 -18.50 -25.74
C SER A 17 5.15 -17.40 -25.18
N LYS A 18 4.59 -16.18 -25.11
CA LYS A 18 4.85 -15.33 -23.98
C LYS A 18 4.39 -16.20 -22.84
N ASP A 19 5.36 -16.86 -22.24
CA ASP A 19 5.26 -17.47 -20.94
C ASP A 19 4.25 -16.63 -20.18
N HIS A 20 3.10 -17.24 -19.92
CA HIS A 20 2.20 -16.78 -18.89
C HIS A 20 2.98 -17.09 -17.60
N LEU A 21 4.08 -16.36 -17.39
CA LEU A 21 4.78 -16.16 -16.15
C LEU A 21 3.72 -15.53 -15.27
N SER A 22 2.92 -16.43 -14.70
CA SER A 22 2.09 -16.25 -13.54
C SER A 22 3.04 -15.89 -12.41
N ASN A 23 3.56 -14.67 -12.46
CA ASN A 23 3.95 -13.92 -11.28
C ASN A 23 2.65 -13.59 -10.55
N THR A 24 2.01 -14.64 -10.06
CA THR A 24 1.10 -14.58 -8.95
C THR A 24 1.99 -14.16 -7.78
N PRO A 25 1.67 -13.06 -7.09
CA PRO A 25 2.45 -12.61 -5.93
C PRO A 25 2.67 -13.80 -5.00
N ASN A 26 3.91 -14.02 -4.56
CA ASN A 26 4.19 -15.05 -3.55
C ASN A 26 3.28 -14.80 -2.34
N ARG A 27 2.87 -15.86 -1.61
CA ARG A 27 1.94 -15.75 -0.47
C ARG A 27 2.37 -14.69 0.54
N LEU A 28 3.68 -14.48 0.70
CA LEU A 28 4.25 -13.41 1.52
C LEU A 28 3.96 -12.01 0.97
N THR A 29 4.08 -11.80 -0.34
CA THR A 29 3.76 -10.53 -1.00
C THR A 29 2.27 -10.24 -0.89
N GLN A 30 1.40 -11.20 -1.23
CA GLN A 30 -0.05 -11.02 -1.10
C GLN A 30 -0.45 -10.76 0.36
N GLY A 31 0.15 -11.51 1.30
CA GLY A 31 -0.06 -11.30 2.73
C GLY A 31 0.38 -9.91 3.18
N ALA A 32 1.56 -9.44 2.74
CA ALA A 32 2.06 -8.12 3.07
C ALA A 32 1.17 -7.00 2.52
N ILE A 33 0.70 -7.12 1.28
CA ILE A 33 -0.22 -6.15 0.65
C ILE A 33 -1.56 -6.13 1.39
N ASN A 34 -2.13 -7.29 1.72
CA ASN A 34 -3.39 -7.37 2.45
C ASN A 34 -3.26 -6.79 3.86
N VAL A 35 -2.21 -7.16 4.60
CA VAL A 35 -1.96 -6.61 5.95
C VAL A 35 -1.74 -5.11 5.88
N LEU A 36 -0.97 -4.62 4.90
CA LEU A 36 -0.75 -3.20 4.68
C LEU A 36 -2.09 -2.48 4.41
N SER A 37 -2.88 -2.95 3.45
CA SER A 37 -4.17 -2.34 3.09
C SER A 37 -5.14 -2.30 4.29
N ILE A 38 -5.34 -3.44 4.97
CA ILE A 38 -6.24 -3.51 6.13
C ILE A 38 -5.78 -2.60 7.26
N THR A 39 -4.49 -2.64 7.60
CA THR A 39 -3.99 -1.86 8.73
C THR A 39 -4.06 -0.36 8.44
N ARG A 40 -3.76 0.06 7.21
CA ARG A 40 -3.96 1.44 6.76
C ARG A 40 -5.41 1.86 6.83
N LEU A 41 -6.33 1.01 6.37
CA LEU A 41 -7.76 1.30 6.43
C LEU A 41 -8.22 1.52 7.87
N VAL A 42 -7.91 0.57 8.77
CA VAL A 42 -8.32 0.63 10.18
C VAL A 42 -7.70 1.85 10.88
N ALA A 43 -6.38 2.06 10.73
CA ALA A 43 -5.69 3.20 11.33
C ALA A 43 -6.22 4.53 10.78
N GLY A 44 -6.45 4.60 9.47
CA GLY A 44 -6.95 5.78 8.79
C GLY A 44 -8.36 6.15 9.24
N THR A 45 -9.28 5.17 9.23
CA THR A 45 -10.65 5.35 9.70
C THR A 45 -10.69 5.77 11.18
N ALA A 46 -9.88 5.15 12.04
CA ALA A 46 -9.79 5.54 13.45
C ALA A 46 -9.31 6.99 13.63
N CYS A 47 -8.34 7.42 12.84
CA CYS A 47 -7.83 8.79 12.83
C CYS A 47 -8.83 9.82 12.27
N VAL A 48 -9.72 9.44 11.36
CA VAL A 48 -10.79 10.31 10.83
C VAL A 48 -11.95 10.43 11.82
N ILE A 49 -12.47 9.31 12.31
CA ILE A 49 -13.69 9.26 13.14
C ILE A 49 -13.39 9.71 14.58
N ALA A 50 -12.30 9.21 15.16
CA ALA A 50 -12.00 9.41 16.57
C ALA A 50 -10.54 9.86 16.81
N PRO A 51 -10.08 10.97 16.20
CA PRO A 51 -8.68 11.41 16.28
C PRO A 51 -8.17 11.62 17.71
N GLY A 52 -9.01 12.15 18.60
CA GLY A 52 -8.65 12.37 20.01
C GLY A 52 -8.51 11.07 20.79
N PHE A 53 -9.36 10.08 20.53
CA PHE A 53 -9.24 8.75 21.13
C PHE A 53 -7.97 8.04 20.62
N THR A 54 -7.76 8.05 19.30
CA THR A 54 -6.62 7.39 18.65
C THR A 54 -5.29 7.96 19.16
N THR A 55 -5.16 9.28 19.24
CA THR A 55 -3.95 9.92 19.78
C THR A 55 -3.84 9.78 21.31
N GLY A 56 -4.97 9.79 22.01
CA GLY A 56 -5.06 9.59 23.45
C GLY A 56 -4.64 8.19 23.91
N LEU A 57 -4.88 7.15 23.10
CA LEU A 57 -4.46 5.78 23.38
C LEU A 57 -2.93 5.67 23.56
N PHE A 58 -2.18 6.53 22.89
CA PHE A 58 -0.72 6.59 22.96
C PHE A 58 -0.20 7.75 23.81
N ARG A 59 -1.07 8.37 24.62
CA ARG A 59 -0.76 9.50 25.50
C ARG A 59 -0.10 10.67 24.77
N ILE A 60 -0.53 10.93 23.53
CA ILE A 60 -0.06 12.07 22.75
C ILE A 60 -1.01 13.24 23.04
N PRO A 61 -0.55 14.31 23.73
CA PRO A 61 -1.41 15.45 24.00
C PRO A 61 -1.60 16.25 22.72
N VAL A 62 -2.81 16.20 22.16
CA VAL A 62 -3.18 16.97 20.96
C VAL A 62 -4.20 18.02 21.37
N SER A 63 -3.89 19.30 21.12
CA SER A 63 -4.86 20.38 21.33
C SER A 63 -6.04 20.22 20.36
N GLY A 64 -7.23 20.73 20.73
CA GLY A 64 -8.44 20.57 19.90
C GLY A 64 -8.26 21.06 18.46
N GLN A 65 -7.46 22.11 18.25
CA GLN A 65 -7.14 22.64 16.91
C GLN A 65 -6.18 21.72 16.13
N ALA A 66 -5.26 21.03 16.81
CA ALA A 66 -4.32 20.11 16.18
C ALA A 66 -4.96 18.75 15.78
N LEU A 67 -6.22 18.49 16.17
CA LEU A 67 -6.97 17.30 15.74
C LEU A 67 -7.25 17.25 14.23
N ILE A 68 -6.99 18.32 13.49
CA ILE A 68 -7.05 18.29 12.03
C ILE A 68 -5.92 17.44 11.43
N LEU A 69 -4.74 17.37 12.07
CA LEU A 69 -3.59 16.65 11.54
C LEU A 69 -3.81 15.12 11.49
N PRO A 70 -4.30 14.46 12.57
CA PRO A 70 -4.66 13.05 12.50
C PRO A 70 -5.74 12.77 11.44
N ARG A 71 -6.71 13.68 11.24
CA ARG A 71 -7.75 13.49 10.22
C ARG A 71 -7.17 13.52 8.80
N ILE A 72 -6.27 14.46 8.50
CA ILE A 72 -5.59 14.53 7.19
C ILE A 72 -4.76 13.26 6.96
N PHE A 73 -4.00 12.84 7.98
CA PHE A 73 -3.29 11.56 7.96
C PHE A 73 -4.24 10.41 7.66
N GLY A 74 -5.38 10.34 8.35
CA GLY A 74 -6.33 9.25 8.19
C GLY A 74 -7.00 9.20 6.81
N VAL A 75 -7.26 10.35 6.18
CA VAL A 75 -7.75 10.41 4.80
C VAL A 75 -6.72 9.84 3.83
N ARG A 76 -5.44 10.21 3.97
CA ARG A 76 -4.36 9.64 3.16
C ARG A 76 -4.32 8.12 3.29
N GLU A 77 -4.35 7.61 4.51
CA GLU A 77 -4.31 6.16 4.76
C GLU A 77 -5.51 5.45 4.15
N GLY A 78 -6.71 6.04 4.22
CA GLY A 78 -7.91 5.50 3.59
C GLY A 78 -7.79 5.39 2.07
N VAL A 79 -7.34 6.47 1.40
CA VAL A 79 -7.15 6.49 -0.06
C VAL A 79 -6.10 5.45 -0.50
N LEU A 80 -4.97 5.37 0.21
CA LEU A 80 -3.94 4.38 -0.10
C LEU A 80 -4.43 2.95 0.15
N ALA A 81 -5.22 2.72 1.21
CA ALA A 81 -5.79 1.42 1.51
C ALA A 81 -6.78 0.97 0.43
N GLU A 82 -7.66 1.87 -0.02
CA GLU A 82 -8.61 1.63 -1.10
C GLU A 82 -7.88 1.26 -2.39
N LEU A 83 -6.89 2.06 -2.82
CA LEU A 83 -6.10 1.78 -4.02
C LEU A 83 -5.37 0.43 -3.97
N LEU A 84 -4.92 0.00 -2.79
CA LEU A 84 -4.31 -1.32 -2.59
C LEU A 84 -5.34 -2.45 -2.58
N TRP A 85 -6.58 -2.17 -2.15
CA TRP A 85 -7.66 -3.16 -2.05
C TRP A 85 -8.33 -3.42 -3.40
N THR A 86 -8.46 -2.39 -4.25
CA THR A 86 -9.20 -2.47 -5.52
C THR A 86 -8.37 -2.97 -6.70
N ALA A 87 -7.08 -3.26 -6.52
CA ALA A 87 -6.26 -3.82 -7.58
C ALA A 87 -6.65 -5.29 -7.83
N GLU A 88 -7.47 -5.54 -8.85
CA GLU A 88 -7.86 -6.88 -9.29
C GLU A 88 -6.74 -7.53 -10.12
N GLY A 89 -6.86 -8.80 -10.53
CA GLY A 89 -5.72 -9.58 -11.03
C GLY A 89 -5.21 -9.25 -12.44
N THR A 90 -5.63 -8.15 -13.08
CA THR A 90 -5.27 -7.87 -14.48
C THR A 90 -3.88 -7.23 -14.63
N GLN A 91 -3.34 -7.18 -15.85
CA GLN A 91 -2.03 -6.55 -16.11
C GLN A 91 -2.04 -5.03 -15.90
N SER A 92 -3.16 -4.36 -16.16
CA SER A 92 -3.33 -2.92 -15.84
C SER A 92 -3.28 -2.71 -14.33
N ASP A 93 -3.96 -3.59 -13.60
CA ASP A 93 -4.05 -3.53 -12.15
C ASP A 93 -2.70 -3.77 -11.48
N LYS A 94 -1.80 -4.57 -12.07
CA LYS A 94 -0.42 -4.72 -11.57
C LYS A 94 0.35 -3.41 -11.58
N TRP A 95 0.17 -2.60 -12.64
CA TRP A 95 0.80 -1.29 -12.72
C TRP A 95 0.20 -0.31 -11.71
N GLU A 96 -1.12 -0.32 -11.55
CA GLU A 96 -1.82 0.51 -10.57
C GLU A 96 -1.45 0.12 -9.13
N LEU A 97 -1.41 -1.17 -8.83
CA LEU A 97 -0.95 -1.73 -7.56
C LEU A 97 0.49 -1.30 -7.27
N LYS A 98 1.38 -1.40 -8.26
CA LYS A 98 2.77 -0.98 -8.11
C LYS A 98 2.88 0.52 -7.83
N ARG A 99 2.06 1.36 -8.46
CA ARG A 99 1.99 2.80 -8.19
C ARG A 99 1.45 3.10 -6.80
N ALA A 100 0.39 2.41 -6.37
CA ALA A 100 -0.18 2.55 -5.04
C ALA A 100 0.83 2.15 -3.94
N LEU A 101 1.55 1.05 -4.15
CA LEU A 101 2.64 0.61 -3.28
C LEU A 101 3.77 1.64 -3.22
N TRP A 102 4.22 2.17 -4.36
CA TRP A 102 5.24 3.22 -4.40
C TRP A 102 4.80 4.49 -3.68
N ALA A 103 3.56 4.95 -3.90
CA ALA A 103 3.01 6.11 -3.21
C ALA A 103 2.98 5.89 -1.69
N GLY A 104 2.58 4.68 -1.27
CA GLY A 104 2.63 4.26 0.12
C GLY A 104 4.04 4.34 0.71
N VAL A 105 5.00 3.65 0.09
CA VAL A 105 6.41 3.60 0.51
C VAL A 105 7.02 4.98 0.59
N ALA A 106 6.79 5.83 -0.41
CA ALA A 106 7.32 7.18 -0.43
C ALA A 106 6.80 8.00 0.75
N ALA A 107 5.50 7.93 1.00
CA ALA A 107 4.91 8.69 2.09
C ALA A 107 5.27 8.11 3.48
N ASP A 108 5.38 6.79 3.64
CA ASP A 108 5.87 6.19 4.90
C ASP A 108 7.34 6.55 5.16
N THR A 109 8.15 6.66 4.10
CA THR A 109 9.54 7.13 4.22
C THR A 109 9.59 8.57 4.73
N LEU A 110 8.72 9.44 4.20
CA LEU A 110 8.60 10.81 4.67
C LEU A 110 8.09 10.89 6.12
N ASP A 111 7.17 10.02 6.51
CA ASP A 111 6.68 9.93 7.89
C ASP A 111 7.81 9.51 8.85
N VAL A 112 8.61 8.49 8.50
CA VAL A 112 9.78 8.06 9.27
C VAL A 112 10.81 9.19 9.38
N ALA A 113 11.15 9.84 8.27
CA ALA A 113 12.10 10.95 8.25
C ALA A 113 11.61 12.13 9.10
N SER A 114 10.33 12.46 9.00
CA SER A 114 9.70 13.54 9.78
C SER A 114 9.70 13.21 11.27
N CYS A 115 9.40 11.96 11.64
CA CYS A 115 9.47 11.51 13.03
C CYS A 115 10.90 11.55 13.57
N ALA A 116 11.88 11.11 12.77
CA ALA A 116 13.30 11.16 13.15
C ALA A 116 13.78 12.61 13.35
N PHE A 117 13.43 13.51 12.43
CA PHE A 117 13.73 14.94 12.54
C PHE A 117 13.05 15.58 13.76
N GLY A 118 11.77 15.30 13.97
CA GLY A 118 11.02 15.80 15.13
C GLY A 118 11.60 15.30 16.45
N LEU A 119 12.05 14.04 16.51
CA LEU A 119 12.71 13.47 17.68
C LEU A 119 14.08 14.12 17.92
N ALA A 120 14.88 14.33 16.86
CA ALA A 120 16.21 14.92 16.94
C ALA A 120 16.18 16.40 17.37
N THR A 121 15.14 17.14 16.98
CA THR A 121 14.94 18.55 17.33
C THR A 121 14.20 18.76 18.66
N GLY A 122 13.69 17.69 19.27
CA GLY A 122 12.84 17.76 20.46
C GLY A 122 11.41 18.23 20.21
N ALA A 123 11.01 18.43 18.94
CA ALA A 123 9.65 18.79 18.55
C ALA A 123 8.64 17.64 18.70
N LEU A 124 9.12 16.39 18.75
CA LEU A 124 8.29 15.19 18.90
C LEU A 124 8.66 14.41 20.16
N SER A 125 7.65 14.02 20.93
CA SER A 125 7.85 13.18 22.12
C SER A 125 8.20 11.74 21.73
N ARG A 126 8.94 11.02 22.59
CA ARG A 126 9.31 9.61 22.34
C ARG A 126 8.09 8.69 22.13
N PRO A 127 7.00 8.78 22.90
CA PRO A 127 5.80 7.98 22.64
C PRO A 127 5.18 8.27 21.27
N ALA A 128 5.13 9.56 20.87
CA ALA A 128 4.61 9.95 19.56
C ALA A 128 5.52 9.47 18.41
N ALA A 129 6.84 9.59 18.56
CA ALA A 129 7.81 9.06 17.61
C ALA A 129 7.72 7.53 17.49
N GLY A 130 7.52 6.83 18.62
CA GLY A 130 7.32 5.38 18.62
C GLY A 130 6.05 4.96 17.89
N LEU A 131 4.93 5.66 18.12
CA LEU A 131 3.68 5.38 17.43
C LEU A 131 3.78 5.66 15.93
N PHE A 132 4.04 6.92 15.56
CA PHE A 132 3.96 7.36 14.18
C PHE A 132 5.17 6.86 13.38
N GLY A 133 6.38 7.00 13.92
CA GLY A 133 7.60 6.53 13.28
C GLY A 133 7.70 5.01 13.25
N GLY A 134 7.30 4.33 14.33
CA GLY A 134 7.27 2.87 14.38
C GLY A 134 6.22 2.28 13.43
N GLY A 135 4.99 2.80 13.44
CA GLY A 135 3.94 2.42 12.51
C GLY A 135 4.34 2.64 11.04
N ALA A 136 4.86 3.82 10.72
CA ALA A 136 5.36 4.13 9.38
C ALA A 136 6.51 3.21 8.95
N THR A 137 7.42 2.85 9.87
CA THR A 137 8.50 1.89 9.57
C THR A 137 7.95 0.50 9.21
N ILE A 138 6.91 0.04 9.91
CA ILE A 138 6.25 -1.24 9.58
C ILE A 138 5.57 -1.16 8.20
N PHE A 139 4.84 -0.07 7.93
CA PHE A 139 4.18 0.12 6.63
C PHE A 139 5.18 0.22 5.49
N LEU A 140 6.28 0.92 5.69
CA LEU A 140 7.40 1.01 4.76
C LEU A 140 7.97 -0.38 4.46
N ALA A 141 8.20 -1.20 5.49
CA ALA A 141 8.71 -2.56 5.31
C ALA A 141 7.73 -3.45 4.52
N LEU A 142 6.44 -3.42 4.87
CA LEU A 142 5.40 -4.17 4.17
C LEU A 142 5.25 -3.72 2.71
N GLY A 143 5.27 -2.40 2.47
CA GLY A 143 5.21 -1.82 1.12
C GLY A 143 6.42 -2.21 0.27
N ALA A 144 7.62 -2.21 0.85
CA ALA A 144 8.84 -2.67 0.19
C ALA A 144 8.80 -4.18 -0.15
N ILE A 145 8.25 -5.00 0.75
CA ILE A 145 8.01 -6.44 0.48
C ILE A 145 6.99 -6.60 -0.65
N GLY A 146 5.92 -5.81 -0.64
CA GLY A 146 4.91 -5.75 -1.70
C GLY A 146 5.53 -5.44 -3.06
N LEU A 147 6.32 -4.36 -3.15
CA LEU A 147 7.00 -3.93 -4.38
C LEU A 147 7.96 -4.96 -4.96
N ARG A 148 8.57 -5.80 -4.12
CA ARG A 148 9.48 -6.86 -4.58
C ARG A 148 8.75 -8.03 -5.26
N GLY A 149 7.46 -8.21 -4.99
CA GLY A 149 6.68 -9.32 -5.52
C GLY A 149 5.63 -8.94 -6.57
N VAL A 150 5.62 -7.67 -7.02
CA VAL A 150 4.76 -7.14 -8.09
C VAL A 150 5.61 -6.68 -9.26
#